data_AF-A0A1B8BVV1-F1
#
_entry.id   AF-A0A1B8BVV1-F1
#
_cell.length_a   1.000
_cell.length_b   1.000
_cell.length_c   1.000
_cell.angle_alpha   90.00
_cell.angle_beta   90.00
_cell.angle_gamma   90.00
#
_symmetry.space_group_name_H-M   'P 1'
#
loop_
_entity.id
_entity.type
_entity.pdbx_description
1 polymer ?
#
loop_
_entity_poly.entity_id
_entity_poly.type
_entity_poly.pdbx_seq_one_letter_code
_entity_poly.pdbx_strand_id
1 'polypeptide(L)'
;MPSILVSDPKGDNRSCPEEAAKRKRPYSVFRVLAHAQLQELDLSILQRQVNEHRNRGRSSRARLQIGGSLIVEDARAQQAHKAAQAAHKEAAKEAQIARQAANQARKQLYRVGVEARKQERLRKKRVKAYEKAGKPVPLEDQDPIPDPEAESESESGSGSGSEYEFE
;
A
#
# COMPACT_ATOMS: atom_id res chain seq x y z
N MET A 1 -67.53 -57.44 32.04
CA MET A 1 -66.41 -58.18 31.43
C MET A 1 -65.12 -57.47 31.82
N PRO A 2 -64.07 -58.21 32.24
CA PRO A 2 -63.66 -58.23 33.65
C PRO A 2 -62.43 -57.37 34.02
N SER A 3 -62.41 -57.01 35.29
CA SER A 3 -61.29 -56.51 36.10
C SER A 3 -60.14 -57.49 36.20
N ILE A 4 -58.89 -57.02 36.02
CA ILE A 4 -57.69 -57.75 36.46
C ILE A 4 -56.67 -56.76 37.02
N LEU A 5 -56.58 -56.73 38.36
CA LEU A 5 -55.41 -56.36 39.13
C LEU A 5 -54.39 -57.51 39.03
N VAL A 6 -53.14 -57.23 38.64
CA VAL A 6 -51.95 -58.05 38.95
C VAL A 6 -50.77 -57.06 39.02
N SER A 7 -50.40 -56.61 40.22
CA SER A 7 -49.31 -57.15 41.06
C SER A 7 -47.92 -57.00 40.42
N ASP A 8 -47.12 -56.12 41.01
CA ASP A 8 -45.66 -56.17 40.94
C ASP A 8 -45.15 -57.53 41.43
N PRO A 9 -44.00 -57.99 40.90
CA PRO A 9 -42.98 -58.47 41.82
C PRO A 9 -41.65 -57.76 41.60
N LYS A 10 -41.22 -57.13 42.68
CA LYS A 10 -39.82 -56.82 42.98
C LYS A 10 -38.92 -58.03 42.73
N GLY A 11 -37.76 -57.74 42.15
CA GLY A 11 -36.49 -58.31 42.55
C GLY A 11 -35.81 -59.13 41.48
N ASP A 12 -34.77 -58.56 40.88
CA ASP A 12 -33.46 -59.23 40.88
C ASP A 12 -32.32 -58.22 40.63
N ASN A 13 -31.63 -57.92 41.72
CA ASN A 13 -30.20 -58.15 41.88
C ASN A 13 -29.26 -57.73 40.73
N ARG A 14 -28.91 -56.44 40.77
CA ARG A 14 -27.53 -55.92 40.77
C ARG A 14 -26.48 -56.80 40.05
N SER A 15 -26.36 -56.64 38.72
CA SER A 15 -25.03 -56.52 38.12
C SER A 15 -24.89 -55.11 37.51
N CYS A 16 -24.04 -54.34 38.20
CA CYS A 16 -23.36 -53.11 37.81
C CYS A 16 -24.06 -52.12 36.83
N PRO A 17 -24.67 -51.02 37.33
CA PRO A 17 -25.06 -49.88 36.50
C PRO A 17 -23.88 -48.96 36.10
N GLU A 18 -22.63 -49.33 36.42
CA GLU A 18 -21.50 -48.40 36.34
C GLU A 18 -20.92 -48.23 34.92
N GLU A 19 -21.05 -49.24 34.04
CA GLU A 19 -20.57 -49.11 32.65
C GLU A 19 -21.59 -48.43 31.72
N ALA A 20 -22.89 -48.56 31.97
CA ALA A 20 -23.91 -47.92 31.15
C ALA A 20 -24.09 -46.41 31.46
N ALA A 21 -23.69 -45.96 32.65
CA ALA A 21 -23.79 -44.56 33.05
C ALA A 21 -22.72 -43.65 32.42
N LYS A 22 -21.59 -44.21 31.96
CA LYS A 22 -20.48 -43.43 31.38
C LYS A 22 -20.68 -43.07 29.89
N ARG A 23 -21.72 -43.60 29.23
CA ARG A 23 -22.00 -43.40 27.78
C ARG A 23 -23.10 -42.38 27.45
N LYS A 24 -23.58 -41.61 28.43
CA LYS A 24 -24.39 -40.39 28.17
C LYS A 24 -23.47 -39.20 28.50
N ARG A 25 -22.76 -38.59 27.55
CA ARG A 25 -23.29 -37.46 26.75
C ARG A 25 -22.22 -36.96 25.75
N PRO A 26 -22.20 -37.44 24.50
CA PRO A 26 -21.66 -36.64 23.39
C PRO A 26 -22.75 -35.70 22.83
N TYR A 27 -24.01 -36.14 22.84
CA TYR A 27 -25.13 -35.45 22.18
C TYR A 27 -25.46 -34.05 22.69
N SER A 28 -25.18 -33.73 23.97
CA SER A 28 -25.47 -32.40 24.51
C SER A 28 -24.48 -31.34 24.02
N VAL A 29 -23.19 -31.68 23.96
CA VAL A 29 -22.14 -30.75 23.49
C VAL A 29 -22.29 -30.53 21.99
N PHE A 30 -22.55 -31.59 21.21
CA PHE A 30 -22.83 -31.47 19.78
C PHE A 30 -24.09 -30.63 19.50
N ARG A 31 -25.15 -30.74 20.32
CA ARG A 31 -26.34 -29.87 20.20
C ARG A 31 -26.02 -28.41 20.46
N VAL A 32 -25.24 -28.12 21.49
CA VAL A 32 -24.86 -26.74 21.85
C VAL A 32 -23.97 -26.14 20.76
N LEU A 33 -23.01 -26.91 20.23
CA LEU A 33 -22.14 -26.47 19.13
C LEU A 33 -22.92 -26.26 17.84
N ALA A 34 -23.82 -27.18 17.47
CA ALA A 34 -24.65 -27.03 16.28
C ALA A 34 -25.58 -25.80 16.38
N HIS A 35 -26.10 -25.52 17.58
CA HIS A 35 -26.93 -24.35 17.81
C HIS A 35 -26.12 -23.05 17.73
N ALA A 36 -24.90 -23.03 18.25
CA ALA A 36 -24.00 -21.88 18.14
C ALA A 36 -23.63 -21.59 16.67
N GLN A 37 -23.30 -22.63 15.90
CA GLN A 37 -23.02 -22.51 14.46
C GLN A 37 -24.23 -21.99 13.68
N LEU A 38 -25.44 -22.47 14.01
CA LEU A 38 -26.67 -21.97 13.39
C LEU A 38 -26.90 -20.49 13.71
N GLN A 39 -26.68 -20.07 14.97
CA GLN A 39 -26.78 -18.68 15.37
C GLN A 39 -25.78 -17.77 14.63
N GLU A 40 -24.55 -18.21 14.44
CA GLU A 40 -23.55 -17.48 13.67
C GLU A 40 -23.96 -17.32 12.20
N LEU A 41 -24.51 -18.38 11.60
CA LEU A 41 -25.04 -18.33 10.24
C LEU A 41 -26.22 -17.36 10.13
N ASP A 42 -27.18 -17.42 11.05
CA ASP A 42 -28.33 -16.51 11.07
C ASP A 42 -27.89 -15.05 11.22
N LEU A 43 -26.92 -14.77 12.09
CA LEU A 43 -26.34 -13.44 12.24
C LEU A 43 -25.65 -12.97 10.95
N SER A 44 -24.91 -13.85 10.27
CA SER A 44 -24.26 -13.51 9.00
C SER A 44 -25.27 -13.23 7.87
N ILE A 45 -26.37 -13.98 7.82
CA ILE A 45 -27.45 -13.81 6.85
C ILE A 45 -28.16 -12.48 7.10
N LEU A 46 -28.49 -12.16 8.35
CA LEU A 46 -29.12 -10.89 8.73
C LEU A 46 -28.21 -9.70 8.42
N GLN A 47 -26.91 -9.80 8.73
CA GLN A 47 -25.93 -8.76 8.39
C GLN A 47 -25.86 -8.54 6.88
N ARG A 48 -25.82 -9.62 6.10
CA ARG A 48 -25.84 -9.55 4.64
C ARG A 48 -27.12 -8.89 4.13
N GLN A 49 -28.29 -9.25 4.65
CA GLN A 49 -29.56 -8.64 4.27
C GLN A 49 -29.63 -7.15 4.62
N VAL A 50 -29.16 -6.74 5.80
CA VAL A 50 -29.09 -5.33 6.20
C VAL A 50 -28.13 -4.55 5.29
N ASN A 51 -26.96 -5.12 4.98
CA ASN A 51 -26.01 -4.52 4.06
C ASN A 51 -26.58 -4.41 2.65
N GLU A 52 -27.22 -5.47 2.14
CA GLU A 52 -27.91 -5.45 0.86
C GLU A 52 -29.03 -4.43 0.85
N HIS A 53 -29.83 -4.27 1.91
CA HIS A 53 -30.88 -3.26 2.00
C HIS A 53 -30.31 -1.83 2.03
N ARG A 54 -29.27 -1.59 2.84
CA ARG A 54 -28.53 -0.32 2.88
C ARG A 54 -27.93 0.02 1.51
N ASN A 55 -27.45 -0.97 0.78
CA ASN A 55 -26.84 -0.82 -0.54
C ASN A 55 -27.90 -0.71 -1.66
N ARG A 56 -29.06 -1.38 -1.51
CA ARG A 56 -30.22 -1.27 -2.40
C ARG A 56 -30.79 0.15 -2.34
N GLY A 57 -30.90 0.77 -1.17
CA GLY A 57 -31.28 2.18 -1.04
C GLY A 57 -30.26 3.18 -1.62
N ARG A 58 -28.98 2.80 -1.70
CA ARG A 58 -27.95 3.59 -2.41
C ARG A 58 -28.04 3.46 -3.94
N SER A 59 -28.65 2.39 -4.46
CA SER A 59 -28.72 2.02 -5.88
C SER A 59 -30.12 2.16 -6.51
N SER A 60 -31.18 2.26 -5.70
CA SER A 60 -32.55 2.54 -6.18
C SER A 60 -32.62 3.96 -6.72
N ARG A 61 -32.54 4.06 -8.04
CA ARG A 61 -32.72 5.26 -8.87
C ARG A 61 -34.10 5.89 -8.65
N ALA A 62 -34.22 6.62 -7.55
CA ALA A 62 -35.04 7.80 -7.41
C ALA A 62 -34.27 8.73 -6.47
N ARG A 63 -33.06 9.12 -6.88
CA ARG A 63 -32.43 10.32 -6.30
C ARG A 63 -33.20 11.51 -6.87
N LEU A 64 -34.38 11.78 -6.29
CA LEU A 64 -34.83 13.16 -6.18
C LEU A 64 -33.65 13.90 -5.57
N GLN A 65 -33.22 14.95 -6.27
CA GLN A 65 -32.02 15.69 -5.99
C GLN A 65 -31.87 15.94 -4.48
N ILE A 66 -30.90 15.28 -3.85
CA ILE A 66 -30.57 15.54 -2.44
C ILE A 66 -29.83 16.88 -2.45
N GLY A 67 -30.59 17.98 -2.45
CA GLY A 67 -30.08 19.36 -2.45
C GLY A 67 -30.70 20.31 -3.48
N GLY A 68 -31.99 20.64 -3.33
CA GLY A 68 -32.68 21.69 -4.11
C GLY A 68 -32.86 21.36 -5.60
N SER A 69 -33.31 22.32 -6.42
CA SER A 69 -33.25 22.25 -7.89
C SER A 69 -31.90 22.79 -8.36
N LEU A 70 -31.16 22.05 -9.17
CA LEU A 70 -29.83 22.47 -9.61
C LEU A 70 -30.01 23.62 -10.59
N ILE A 71 -29.64 24.84 -10.18
CA ILE A 71 -29.73 26.00 -11.06
C ILE A 71 -28.71 25.79 -12.19
N VAL A 72 -29.04 26.22 -13.41
CA VAL A 72 -28.15 26.07 -14.58
C VAL A 72 -26.76 26.67 -14.30
N GLU A 73 -26.71 27.73 -13.52
CA GLU A 73 -25.47 28.38 -13.06
C GLU A 73 -24.62 27.46 -12.19
N ASP A 74 -25.23 26.79 -11.20
CA ASP A 74 -24.54 25.83 -10.34
C ASP A 74 -23.99 24.64 -11.14
N ALA A 75 -24.73 24.17 -12.16
CA ALA A 75 -24.28 23.11 -13.05
C ALA A 75 -23.02 23.53 -13.82
N ARG A 76 -23.02 24.75 -14.36
CA ARG A 76 -21.88 25.33 -15.08
C ARG A 76 -20.69 25.54 -14.15
N ALA A 77 -20.92 26.05 -12.95
CA ALA A 77 -19.88 26.24 -11.94
C ALA A 77 -19.22 24.90 -11.55
N GLN A 78 -20.01 23.84 -11.36
CA GLN A 78 -19.48 22.51 -11.08
C GLN A 78 -18.67 21.93 -12.25
N GLN A 79 -19.10 22.17 -13.49
CA GLN A 79 -18.33 21.77 -14.68
C GLN A 79 -17.01 22.52 -14.77
N ALA A 80 -17.04 23.85 -14.60
CA ALA A 80 -15.85 24.69 -14.61
C ALA A 80 -14.86 24.29 -13.51
N HIS A 81 -15.34 24.04 -12.30
CA HIS A 81 -14.50 23.58 -11.20
C HIS A 81 -13.88 22.20 -11.48
N LYS A 82 -14.64 21.25 -12.03
CA LYS A 82 -14.10 19.95 -12.45
C LYS A 82 -13.05 20.10 -13.56
N ALA A 83 -13.29 20.96 -14.54
CA ALA A 83 -12.34 21.25 -15.61
C ALA A 83 -11.05 21.88 -15.09
N ALA A 84 -11.16 22.87 -14.19
CA ALA A 84 -10.01 23.50 -13.54
C ALA A 84 -9.19 22.49 -12.72
N GLN A 85 -9.87 21.60 -11.97
CA GLN A 85 -9.19 20.53 -11.23
C GLN A 85 -8.52 19.51 -12.15
N ALA A 86 -9.13 19.19 -13.29
CA ALA A 86 -8.53 18.30 -14.28
C ALA A 86 -7.26 18.93 -14.88
N ALA A 87 -7.34 20.19 -15.32
CA ALA A 87 -6.20 20.94 -15.83
C ALA A 87 -5.05 21.03 -14.82
N HIS A 88 -5.36 21.32 -13.54
CA HIS A 88 -4.34 21.33 -12.48
C HIS A 88 -3.69 19.96 -12.28
N LYS A 89 -4.46 18.87 -12.35
CA LYS A 89 -3.92 17.50 -12.25
C LYS A 89 -3.03 17.15 -13.44
N GLU A 90 -3.36 17.60 -14.63
CA GLU A 90 -2.55 17.40 -15.84
C GLU A 90 -1.22 18.15 -15.71
N ALA A 91 -1.27 19.44 -15.40
CA ALA A 91 -0.07 20.24 -15.15
C ALA A 91 0.81 19.65 -14.03
N ALA A 92 0.21 19.16 -12.94
CA ALA A 92 0.94 18.52 -11.85
C ALA A 92 1.63 17.22 -12.30
N LYS A 93 1.00 16.42 -13.17
CA LYS A 93 1.61 15.19 -13.73
C LYS A 93 2.78 15.53 -14.63
N GLU A 94 2.64 16.53 -15.50
CA GLU A 94 3.72 16.98 -16.38
C GLU A 94 4.92 17.49 -15.57
N ALA A 95 4.68 18.32 -14.55
CA ALA A 95 5.72 18.78 -13.64
C ALA A 95 6.38 17.63 -12.88
N GLN A 96 5.61 16.61 -12.47
CA GLN A 96 6.13 15.43 -11.79
C GLN A 96 7.06 14.63 -12.72
N ILE A 97 6.69 14.43 -13.98
CA ILE A 97 7.51 13.72 -14.98
C ILE A 97 8.82 14.48 -15.22
N ALA A 98 8.75 15.81 -15.42
CA ALA A 98 9.93 16.64 -15.59
C ALA A 98 10.88 16.55 -14.38
N ARG A 99 10.34 16.62 -13.15
CA ARG A 99 11.12 16.47 -11.92
C ARG A 99 11.75 15.08 -11.80
N GLN A 100 11.02 14.03 -12.18
CA GLN A 100 11.55 12.67 -12.17
C GLN A 100 12.71 12.52 -13.16
N ALA A 101 12.57 13.03 -14.38
CA ALA A 101 13.61 13.00 -15.39
C ALA A 101 14.88 13.75 -14.92
N ALA A 102 14.72 14.97 -14.38
CA ALA A 102 15.83 15.75 -13.84
C ALA A 102 16.55 15.02 -12.69
N ASN A 103 15.79 14.42 -11.76
CA ASN A 103 16.37 13.65 -10.66
C ASN A 103 17.08 12.37 -11.13
N GLN A 104 16.59 11.72 -12.19
CA GLN A 104 17.24 10.56 -12.78
C GLN A 104 18.57 10.96 -13.43
N ALA A 105 18.60 12.05 -14.21
CA ALA A 105 19.82 12.57 -14.81
C ALA A 105 20.86 12.94 -13.73
N ARG A 106 20.45 13.65 -12.67
CA ARG A 106 21.33 13.98 -11.54
C ARG A 106 21.91 12.73 -10.86
N LYS A 107 21.10 11.68 -10.68
CA LYS A 107 21.59 10.42 -10.10
C LYS A 107 22.58 9.70 -11.00
N GLN A 108 22.40 9.79 -12.33
CA GLN A 108 23.34 9.22 -13.28
C GLN A 108 24.68 9.96 -13.21
N LEU A 109 24.67 11.30 -13.25
CA LEU A 109 25.87 12.12 -13.09
C LEU A 109 26.60 11.82 -11.77
N TYR A 110 25.87 11.74 -10.65
CA TYR A 110 26.45 11.38 -9.36
C TYR A 110 27.17 10.02 -9.38
N ARG A 111 26.58 9.00 -10.02
CA ARG A 111 27.21 7.67 -10.12
C ARG A 111 28.50 7.72 -10.90
N VAL A 112 28.47 8.36 -12.07
CA VAL A 112 29.67 8.49 -12.92
C VAL A 112 30.74 9.34 -12.20
N GLY A 113 30.36 10.41 -11.52
CA GLY A 113 31.29 11.23 -10.73
C GLY A 113 31.93 10.48 -9.56
N VAL A 114 31.16 9.64 -8.85
CA VAL A 114 31.72 8.74 -7.83
C VAL A 114 32.72 7.76 -8.42
N GLU A 115 32.45 7.19 -9.59
CA GLU A 115 33.37 6.30 -10.29
C GLU A 115 34.65 7.04 -10.71
N ALA A 116 34.53 8.22 -11.31
CA ALA A 116 35.66 9.07 -11.69
C ALA A 116 36.54 9.42 -10.47
N ARG A 117 35.95 9.84 -9.35
CA ARG A 117 36.70 10.12 -8.10
C ARG A 117 37.42 8.89 -7.55
N LYS A 118 36.84 7.69 -7.68
CA LYS A 118 37.51 6.44 -7.28
C LYS A 118 38.69 6.14 -8.20
N GLN A 119 38.53 6.28 -9.51
CA GLN A 119 39.60 6.08 -10.47
C GLN A 119 40.73 7.10 -10.26
N GLU A 120 40.41 8.37 -10.04
CA GLU A 120 41.41 9.41 -9.78
C GLU A 120 42.18 9.15 -8.47
N ARG A 121 41.52 8.63 -7.43
CA ARG A 121 42.20 8.17 -6.20
C ARG A 121 43.17 7.02 -6.49
N LEU A 122 42.83 6.09 -7.37
CA LEU A 122 43.71 4.99 -7.77
C LEU A 122 44.88 5.50 -8.61
N ARG A 123 44.64 6.38 -9.59
CA ARG A 123 45.66 7.06 -10.39
C ARG A 123 46.67 7.76 -9.48
N LYS A 124 46.21 8.63 -8.57
CA LYS A 124 47.07 9.33 -7.60
C LYS A 124 47.90 8.38 -6.73
N LYS A 125 47.37 7.21 -6.36
CA LYS A 125 48.14 6.18 -5.62
C LYS A 125 49.23 5.55 -6.50
N ARG A 126 48.93 5.24 -7.76
CA ARG A 126 49.91 4.69 -8.72
C ARG A 126 51.03 5.70 -8.98
N VAL A 127 50.69 6.96 -9.29
CA VAL A 127 51.63 8.06 -9.50
C VAL A 127 52.60 8.19 -8.31
N LYS A 128 52.07 8.27 -7.08
CA LYS A 128 52.90 8.32 -5.86
C LYS A 128 53.82 7.11 -5.70
N ALA A 129 53.40 5.92 -6.13
CA ALA A 129 54.23 4.73 -6.08
C ALA A 129 55.38 4.79 -7.10
N TYR A 130 55.13 5.31 -8.30
CA TYR A 130 56.18 5.54 -9.31
C TYR A 130 57.18 6.62 -8.87
N GLU A 131 56.69 7.74 -8.33
CA GLU A 131 57.52 8.79 -7.75
C GLU A 131 58.43 8.25 -6.63
N LYS A 132 57.86 7.46 -5.71
CA LYS A 132 58.62 6.82 -4.63
C LYS A 132 59.65 5.82 -5.15
N ALA A 133 59.36 5.13 -6.24
CA ALA A 133 60.27 4.17 -6.87
C ALA A 133 61.31 4.85 -7.78
N GLY A 134 61.25 6.17 -7.98
CA GLY A 134 62.11 6.91 -8.93
C GLY A 134 61.87 6.50 -10.39
N LYS A 135 60.70 5.95 -10.71
CA LYS A 135 60.35 5.49 -12.06
C LYS A 135 59.51 6.55 -12.77
N PRO A 136 59.66 6.72 -14.10
CA PRO A 136 58.80 7.62 -14.85
C PRO A 136 57.34 7.13 -14.81
N VAL A 137 56.41 8.07 -14.69
CA VAL A 137 54.96 7.80 -14.66
C VAL A 137 54.49 7.37 -16.05
N PRO A 138 53.73 6.27 -16.19
CA PRO A 138 53.13 5.84 -17.46
C PRO A 138 52.26 6.92 -18.09
N LEU A 139 52.18 6.97 -19.42
CA LEU A 139 51.38 7.95 -20.17
C LEU A 139 49.91 7.98 -19.72
N GLU A 140 49.32 6.82 -19.43
CA GLU A 140 47.92 6.68 -18.97
C GLU A 140 47.62 7.39 -17.65
N ASP A 141 48.64 7.57 -16.79
CA ASP A 141 48.50 8.16 -15.46
C ASP A 141 48.97 9.63 -15.43
N GLN A 142 49.38 10.21 -16.56
CA GLN A 142 49.84 11.61 -16.60
C GLN A 142 48.69 12.59 -16.42
N ASP A 143 47.57 12.34 -17.10
CA ASP A 143 46.43 13.25 -17.10
C ASP A 143 45.48 12.99 -15.92
N PRO A 144 44.97 14.04 -15.25
CA PRO A 144 43.91 13.91 -14.26
C PRO A 144 42.61 13.40 -14.89
N ILE A 145 41.90 12.52 -14.19
CA ILE A 145 40.59 12.04 -14.64
C ILE A 145 39.52 13.09 -14.28
N PRO A 146 38.75 13.61 -15.26
CA PRO A 146 37.69 14.59 -15.02
C PRO A 146 36.52 14.02 -14.21
N ASP A 147 35.93 14.84 -13.33
CA ASP A 147 34.72 14.48 -12.57
C ASP A 147 33.49 15.13 -13.23
N PRO A 148 32.66 14.35 -13.96
CA PRO A 148 31.53 14.90 -14.71
C PRO A 148 30.45 15.52 -13.82
N GLU A 149 30.38 15.14 -12.54
CA GLU A 149 29.48 15.80 -11.60
C GLU A 149 29.95 17.23 -11.32
N ALA A 150 31.23 17.43 -11.06
CA ALA A 150 31.81 18.74 -10.77
C ALA A 150 31.78 19.68 -11.98
N GLU A 151 31.98 19.14 -13.19
CA GLU A 151 31.88 19.90 -14.44
C GLU A 151 30.46 20.41 -14.67
N SER A 152 29.45 19.57 -14.43
CA SER A 152 28.05 19.97 -14.58
C SER A 152 27.60 21.09 -13.63
N GLU A 153 28.16 21.14 -12.41
CA GLU A 153 27.90 22.23 -11.46
C GLU A 153 28.57 23.54 -11.91
N SER A 154 29.75 23.46 -12.54
CA SER A 154 30.51 24.62 -13.00
C SER A 154 29.88 25.33 -14.20
N GLU A 155 29.23 24.58 -15.10
CA GLU A 155 28.53 25.14 -16.26
C GLU A 155 27.19 25.80 -15.87
N SER A 156 26.51 25.27 -14.85
CA SER A 156 25.22 25.81 -14.38
C SER A 156 25.35 27.08 -13.53
N GLY A 157 26.56 27.47 -13.11
CA GLY A 157 26.82 28.63 -12.25
C GLY A 157 27.13 29.95 -12.97
N SER A 158 27.21 29.97 -14.30
CA SER A 158 27.81 31.08 -15.07
C SER A 158 26.80 32.02 -15.74
N GLY A 159 25.68 32.34 -15.07
CA GLY A 159 24.64 33.21 -15.68
C GLY A 159 23.60 33.76 -14.72
N SER A 160 23.99 34.55 -13.72
CA SER A 160 23.04 35.44 -13.02
C SER A 160 23.75 36.60 -12.32
N GLY A 161 24.54 37.36 -13.07
CA GLY A 161 24.94 38.73 -12.68
C GLY A 161 24.10 39.72 -13.48
N SER A 162 22.85 39.93 -13.09
CA SER A 162 22.05 41.02 -13.67
C SER A 162 22.55 42.34 -13.06
N GLU A 163 23.31 43.10 -13.84
CA GLU A 163 23.60 44.51 -13.57
C GLU A 163 22.27 45.28 -13.56
N TYR A 164 21.92 45.82 -12.41
CA TYR A 164 20.81 46.75 -12.22
C TYR A 164 21.38 48.15 -12.36
N GLU A 165 21.32 48.72 -13.57
CA GLU A 165 21.49 50.16 -13.76
C GLU A 165 20.20 50.88 -13.35
N PHE A 166 20.37 51.91 -12.53
CA PHE A 166 19.33 52.83 -12.05
C PHE A 166 19.53 54.16 -12.80
N GLU A 167 18.52 54.58 -13.58
CA GLU A 167 18.35 55.96 -14.04
C GLU A 167 17.10 56.58 -13.38
#